data_AF-A0A949PH44-F1
#
_entry.id   AF-A0A949PH44-F1
#
_cell.length_a   1.000
_cell.length_b   1.000
_cell.length_c   1.000
_cell.angle_alpha   90.00
_cell.angle_beta   90.00
_cell.angle_gamma   90.00
#
_symmetry.space_group_name_H-M   'P 1'
#
loop_
_entity.id
_entity.type
_entity.pdbx_description
1 polymer ?
#
loop_
_entity_poly.entity_id
_entity_poly.type
_entity_poly.pdbx_seq_one_letter_code
_entity_poly.pdbx_strand_id
1 'polypeptide(L)'
;MAEVVLSGAMRSNLLSLQNTSNLLDQTQSRLSTGLKVNGAIDDPTAFFTSRTLSTRASDLNELLDNMNLATETLNTADEGIQSILTLVETMKATANEA
;
A
#
# COMPACT_ATOMS: atom_id res chain seq x y z
N MET A 1 16.90 -48.53 -33.98
CA MET A 1 16.67 -47.19 -33.41
C MET A 1 17.58 -47.07 -32.22
N ALA A 2 18.69 -46.34 -32.35
CA ALA A 2 19.63 -46.17 -31.24
C ALA A 2 18.91 -45.42 -30.12
N GLU A 3 18.69 -46.11 -29.01
CA GLU A 3 18.27 -45.49 -27.77
C GLU A 3 19.31 -44.39 -27.49
N VAL A 4 18.87 -43.13 -27.55
CA VAL A 4 19.72 -42.01 -27.15
C VAL A 4 19.83 -42.10 -25.63
N VAL A 5 20.67 -43.02 -25.17
CA VAL A 5 21.08 -43.10 -23.78
C VAL A 5 21.97 -41.87 -23.59
N LEU A 6 21.36 -40.73 -23.22
CA LEU A 6 22.13 -39.61 -22.68
C LEU A 6 23.04 -40.21 -21.62
N SER A 7 24.35 -40.13 -21.81
CA SER A 7 25.31 -40.57 -20.81
C SER A 7 24.99 -39.85 -19.49
N GLY A 8 25.29 -40.46 -18.34
CA GLY A 8 24.98 -39.84 -17.04
C GLY A 8 25.51 -38.40 -16.92
N ALA A 9 26.65 -38.13 -17.57
CA ALA A 9 27.23 -36.79 -17.70
C ALA A 9 26.37 -35.81 -18.53
N MET A 10 25.80 -36.24 -19.66
CA MET A 10 24.93 -35.38 -20.46
C MET A 10 23.59 -35.07 -19.77
N ARG A 11 23.02 -36.00 -18.98
CA ARG A 11 21.81 -35.72 -18.18
C ARG A 11 22.09 -34.73 -17.06
N SER A 12 23.23 -34.90 -16.39
CA SER A 12 23.67 -33.97 -15.35
C SER A 12 23.85 -32.55 -15.90
N ASN A 13 24.48 -32.43 -17.08
CA ASN A 13 24.62 -31.15 -17.75
C ASN A 13 23.26 -30.57 -18.18
N LEU A 14 22.36 -31.38 -18.74
CA LEU A 14 21.01 -30.95 -19.11
C LEU A 14 20.19 -30.49 -17.89
N LEU A 15 20.27 -31.21 -16.77
CA LEU A 15 19.61 -30.83 -15.51
C LEU A 15 20.16 -29.50 -14.99
N SER A 16 21.47 -29.30 -15.08
CA SER A 16 22.10 -28.01 -14.74
C SER A 16 21.55 -26.88 -15.61
N LEU A 17 21.49 -27.07 -16.93
CA LEU A 17 20.93 -26.08 -17.86
C LEU A 17 19.44 -25.80 -17.60
N GLN A 18 18.65 -26.83 -17.27
CA GLN A 18 17.25 -26.66 -16.89
C GLN A 18 17.11 -25.83 -15.61
N ASN A 19 17.94 -26.09 -14.60
CA ASN A 19 17.96 -25.31 -13.37
C ASN A 19 18.37 -23.85 -13.64
N THR A 20 19.36 -23.61 -14.50
CA THR A 20 19.74 -22.25 -14.91
C THR A 20 18.61 -21.54 -15.64
N SER A 21 17.90 -22.21 -16.55
CA SER A 21 16.73 -21.64 -17.23
C SER A 21 15.64 -21.23 -16.23
N ASN A 22 15.32 -22.10 -15.27
CA ASN A 22 14.34 -21.79 -14.21
C ASN A 22 14.76 -20.60 -13.34
N LEU A 23 16.07 -20.47 -13.03
CA LEU A 23 16.59 -19.33 -12.30
C LEU A 23 16.51 -18.02 -13.10
N LEU A 24 16.77 -18.10 -14.41
CA LEU A 24 16.64 -16.95 -15.31
C LEU A 24 15.18 -16.47 -15.38
N ASP A 25 14.24 -17.39 -15.55
CA ASP A 25 12.80 -17.06 -15.61
C ASP A 25 12.32 -16.40 -14.31
N GLN A 26 12.72 -16.93 -13.14
CA GLN A 26 12.42 -16.31 -11.85
C GLN A 26 13.03 -14.92 -11.71
N THR A 27 14.28 -14.75 -12.13
CA THR A 27 14.97 -13.46 -12.07
C THR A 27 14.31 -12.44 -12.99
N GLN A 28 13.92 -12.86 -14.20
CA GLN A 28 13.22 -12.02 -15.16
C GLN A 28 11.83 -11.60 -14.64
N SER A 29 11.11 -12.52 -13.99
CA SER A 29 9.84 -12.20 -13.34
C SER A 29 10.02 -11.17 -12.23
N ARG A 30 11.02 -11.35 -11.35
CA ARG A 30 11.34 -10.38 -10.28
C ARG A 30 11.77 -9.03 -10.82
N LEU A 31 12.55 -9.00 -11.91
CA LEU A 31 12.97 -7.76 -12.55
C LEU A 31 11.78 -7.03 -13.19
N SER A 32 10.87 -7.77 -13.83
CA SER A 32 9.70 -7.19 -14.48
C SER A 32 8.68 -6.61 -13.50
N THR A 33 8.53 -7.20 -12.32
CA THR A 33 7.56 -6.73 -11.31
C THR A 33 8.19 -5.84 -10.24
N GLY A 34 9.52 -5.89 -10.09
CA GLY A 34 10.25 -5.25 -8.99
C GLY A 34 10.02 -5.92 -7.63
N LEU A 35 9.23 -7.00 -7.56
CA LEU A 35 8.89 -7.68 -6.31
C LEU A 35 9.72 -8.95 -6.14
N LYS A 36 10.30 -9.11 -4.94
CA LYS A 36 10.99 -10.35 -4.57
C LYS A 36 10.04 -11.55 -4.48
N VAL A 37 8.81 -11.32 -4.04
CA VAL A 37 7.75 -12.31 -3.85
C VAL A 37 6.56 -11.84 -4.66
N ASN A 38 6.26 -12.54 -5.76
CA ASN A 38 5.17 -12.17 -6.67
C ASN A 38 3.86 -12.87 -6.33
N GLY A 39 3.96 -14.12 -5.85
CA GLY A 39 2.80 -14.92 -5.48
C GLY A 39 2.98 -15.66 -4.16
N ALA A 40 1.87 -16.21 -3.67
CA ALA A 40 1.85 -17.05 -2.47
C ALA A 40 2.67 -18.35 -2.62
N ILE A 41 2.97 -18.77 -3.85
CA ILE A 41 3.83 -19.92 -4.14
C ILE A 41 5.32 -19.59 -3.88
N ASP A 42 5.72 -18.33 -4.04
CA ASP A 42 7.11 -17.91 -3.83
C ASP A 42 7.46 -17.83 -2.32
N ASP A 43 6.56 -17.23 -1.54
CA ASP A 43 6.61 -17.19 -0.07
C ASP A 43 5.21 -16.81 0.45
N PRO A 44 4.43 -17.76 1.00
CA PRO A 44 3.08 -17.48 1.47
C PRO A 44 3.08 -16.51 2.65
N THR A 45 4.03 -16.62 3.58
CA THR A 45 4.09 -15.78 4.77
C THR A 45 4.36 -14.33 4.38
N ALA A 46 5.36 -14.09 3.52
CA ALA A 46 5.69 -12.75 3.05
C ALA A 46 4.56 -12.16 2.18
N PHE A 47 3.95 -12.96 1.30
CA PHE A 47 2.85 -12.51 0.46
C PHE A 47 1.63 -12.10 1.31
N PHE A 48 1.16 -12.94 2.22
CA PHE A 48 -0.02 -12.59 3.04
C PHE A 48 0.27 -11.49 4.06
N THR A 49 1.49 -11.42 4.61
CA THR A 49 1.88 -10.32 5.50
C THR A 49 1.87 -8.98 4.76
N SER A 50 2.47 -8.92 3.56
CA SER A 50 2.46 -7.69 2.75
C SER A 50 1.04 -7.27 2.34
N ARG A 51 0.17 -8.23 2.02
CA ARG A 51 -1.25 -7.97 1.73
C ARG A 51 -1.98 -7.37 2.93
N THR A 52 -1.83 -7.96 4.11
CA THR A 52 -2.42 -7.43 5.35
C THR A 52 -1.92 -6.02 5.66
N LEU A 53 -0.62 -5.77 5.50
CA LEU A 53 -0.04 -4.43 5.68
C LEU A 53 -0.58 -3.43 4.67
N SER A 54 -0.76 -3.82 3.41
CA SER A 54 -1.35 -2.98 2.37
C SER A 54 -2.82 -2.64 2.66
N THR A 55 -3.61 -3.61 3.12
CA THR A 55 -5.00 -3.36 3.54
C THR A 55 -5.03 -2.39 4.71
N ARG A 56 -4.23 -2.62 5.75
CA ARG A 56 -4.15 -1.72 6.90
C ARG A 56 -3.74 -0.30 6.50
N ALA A 57 -2.81 -0.14 5.56
CA ALA A 57 -2.43 1.17 5.05
C ALA A 57 -3.59 1.87 4.34
N SER A 58 -4.41 1.13 3.58
CA SER A 58 -5.64 1.66 2.98
C SER A 58 -6.63 2.14 4.05
N ASP A 59 -6.89 1.31 5.06
CA ASP A 59 -7.81 1.64 6.15
C ASP A 59 -7.33 2.89 6.93
N LEU A 60 -6.01 3.02 7.12
CA LEU A 60 -5.43 4.20 7.77
C LEU A 60 -5.54 5.46 6.92
N ASN A 61 -5.44 5.36 5.59
CA ASN A 61 -5.66 6.50 4.70
C ASN A 61 -7.13 6.94 4.74
N GLU A 62 -8.07 6.00 4.70
CA GLU A 62 -9.50 6.33 4.84
C GLU A 62 -9.81 6.98 6.19
N LEU A 63 -9.19 6.50 7.27
CA LEU A 63 -9.30 7.13 8.59
C LEU A 63 -8.73 8.55 8.58
N LEU A 64 -7.56 8.75 7.97
CA LEU A 64 -6.92 10.06 7.86
C LEU A 64 -7.79 11.06 7.09
N ASP A 65 -8.42 10.64 5.99
CA ASP A 65 -9.33 11.48 5.21
C ASP A 65 -10.55 11.91 6.03
N ASN A 66 -11.14 10.98 6.80
CA ASN A 66 -12.24 11.31 7.72
C ASN A 66 -11.79 12.26 8.83
N MET A 67 -10.58 12.10 9.37
CA MET A 67 -10.02 13.03 10.36
C MET A 67 -9.79 14.42 9.78
N ASN A 68 -9.35 14.52 8.53
CA ASN A 68 -9.20 15.80 7.83
C ASN A 68 -10.55 16.49 7.66
N LEU A 69 -11.59 15.75 7.24
CA LEU A 69 -12.94 16.29 7.14
C LEU A 69 -13.49 16.76 8.49
N ALA A 70 -13.25 15.99 9.55
CA ALA A 70 -13.66 16.36 10.92
C ALA A 70 -12.93 17.64 11.38
N THR A 71 -11.63 17.75 11.09
CA THR A 71 -10.84 18.95 11.42
C THR A 71 -11.37 20.18 10.68
N GLU A 72 -11.68 20.06 9.39
CA GLU A 72 -12.25 21.15 8.61
C GLU A 72 -13.64 21.57 9.13
N THR A 73 -14.44 20.60 9.55
CA THR A 73 -15.74 20.86 10.19
C THR A 73 -15.57 21.64 11.50
N LEU A 74 -14.57 21.28 12.31
CA LEU A 74 -14.25 21.99 13.55
C LEU A 74 -13.73 23.40 13.29
N ASN A 75 -12.89 23.60 12.27
CA ASN A 75 -12.43 24.93 11.86
C ASN A 75 -13.60 25.82 11.44
N THR A 76 -14.52 25.29 10.62
CA THR A 76 -15.73 26.01 10.21
C THR A 76 -16.61 26.37 11.41
N ALA A 77 -16.76 25.45 12.37
CA ALA A 77 -17.50 25.70 13.59
C ALA A 77 -16.83 26.79 14.46
N ASP A 78 -15.50 26.82 14.54
CA ASP A 78 -14.75 27.85 15.25
C ASP A 78 -14.96 29.24 14.62
N GLU A 79 -14.85 29.35 13.29
CA GLU A 79 -15.15 30.59 12.56
C GLU A 79 -16.59 31.07 12.78
N GLY A 80 -17.55 30.13 12.80
CA GLY A 80 -18.94 30.41 13.13
C GLY A 80 -19.12 30.95 14.56
N ILE A 81 -18.43 30.37 15.54
CA ILE A 81 -18.45 30.84 16.94
C ILE A 81 -17.82 32.22 17.05
N GLN A 82 -16.68 32.48 16.39
CA GLN A 82 -16.06 33.80 16.38
C GLN A 82 -17.01 34.87 15.82
N SER A 83 -17.70 34.57 14.73
CA SER A 83 -18.70 35.46 14.14
C SER A 83 -19.85 35.78 15.11
N ILE A 84 -20.31 34.79 15.87
CA ILE A 84 -21.33 34.98 16.92
C ILE A 84 -20.78 35.86 18.05
N LEU A 85 -19.54 35.65 18.48
CA LEU A 85 -18.90 36.49 19.52
C LEU A 85 -18.84 37.95 19.09
N THR A 86 -18.39 38.23 17.86
CA THR A 86 -18.38 39.59 17.31
C THR A 86 -19.78 40.19 17.24
N LEU A 87 -20.80 39.40 16.88
CA LEU A 87 -22.20 39.86 16.91
C LEU A 87 -22.65 40.22 18.33
N VAL A 88 -22.31 39.40 19.33
CA VAL A 88 -22.64 39.69 20.74
C VAL A 88 -21.95 40.95 21.25
N GLU A 89 -20.69 41.19 20.85
CA GLU A 89 -19.96 42.41 21.18
C GLU A 89 -20.60 43.65 20.59
N THR A 90 -20.98 43.61 19.31
CA THR A 90 -21.67 44.74 18.66
C THR A 90 -23.04 45.02 19.27
N MET A 91 -23.81 43.97 19.61
CA MET A 91 -25.09 44.13 20.32
C MET A 91 -24.91 44.76 21.71
N LYS A 92 -23.88 44.38 22.46
CA LYS A 92 -23.57 45.01 23.76
C LYS A 92 -23.19 46.48 23.60
N ALA A 93 -22.41 46.83 22.58
CA ALA A 93 -22.07 48.22 22.29
C ALA A 93 -23.32 49.05 22.01
N THR A 94 -24.20 48.59 21.10
CA THR A 94 -25.48 49.27 20.81
C THR A 94 -26.39 49.36 22.03
N ALA A 95 -26.46 48.32 22.87
CA ALA A 95 -27.27 48.34 24.09
C ALA A 95 -26.75 49.32 25.16
N ASN A 96 -25.44 49.61 25.18
CA ASN A 96 -24.85 50.60 26.09
C ASN A 96 -24.95 52.04 25.53
N GLU A 97 -25.16 52.20 24.23
CA GLU A 97 -25.38 53.50 23.57
C GLU A 97 -26.84 53.97 23.62
N ALA A 98 -27.79 53.06 23.90
CA ALA A 98 -29.22 53.31 24.05
C ALA A 98 -29.61 53.63 25.51
#